data_AF-A0A1S2IZM4-F1
#
_entry.id   AF-A0A1S2IZM4-F1
#
_cell.length_a   1.000
_cell.length_b   1.000
_cell.length_c   1.000
_cell.angle_alpha   90.00
_cell.angle_beta   90.00
_cell.angle_gamma   90.00
#
_symmetry.space_group_name_H-M   'P 1'
#
loop_
_entity.id
_entity.type
_entity.pdbx_description
1 polymer ?
#
loop_
_entity_poly.entity_id
_entity_poly.type
_entity_poly.pdbx_seq_one_letter_code
_entity_poly.pdbx_strand_id
1 'polypeptide(L)'
;MTFADTRPILDQLGYTIRYVQLPGETLHEPPVEGALRLVPADGADTFALEVVDYGTARRLATARGEDDAVEMLRRFLNRPFPAPRDLPRHELDGLRDRAASTYPQLAQQVGQAGEPGLTIQIPAGVPVDRIGGPDGYLLHPLDTPLPARSLPPHVVQAPEVHRYVVDRPFLVTVRFVQPWFDQPGGALRFQVADQSLTVRDLVVDGSLVRVRAV
;
A
#
# COMPACT_ATOMS: atom_id res chain seq x y z
N MET A 1 26.81 8.17 5.80
CA MET A 1 26.40 7.64 4.48
C MET A 1 25.40 8.61 3.90
N THR A 2 25.73 9.26 2.80
CA THR A 2 24.82 10.26 2.20
C THR A 2 23.68 9.60 1.43
N PHE A 3 22.62 10.35 1.12
CA PHE A 3 21.56 9.95 0.21
C PHE A 3 22.14 9.59 -1.17
N ALA A 4 23.11 10.37 -1.66
CA ALA A 4 23.79 10.11 -2.93
C ALA A 4 24.54 8.76 -2.91
N ASP A 5 25.21 8.43 -1.80
CA ASP A 5 25.88 7.14 -1.62
C ASP A 5 24.90 5.97 -1.47
N THR A 6 23.66 6.25 -1.03
CA THR A 6 22.62 5.25 -0.76
C THR A 6 21.90 4.79 -2.02
N ARG A 7 21.68 5.68 -3.00
CA ARG A 7 20.96 5.39 -4.24
C ARG A 7 21.51 4.15 -5.00
N PRO A 8 22.83 4.01 -5.25
CA PRO A 8 23.38 2.82 -5.91
C PRO A 8 23.07 1.50 -5.17
N ILE A 9 23.01 1.54 -3.83
CA ILE A 9 22.69 0.37 -3.00
C ILE A 9 21.22 -0.02 -3.18
N LEU A 10 20.31 0.97 -3.14
CA LEU A 10 18.89 0.73 -3.36
C LEU A 10 18.61 0.17 -4.76
N ASP A 11 19.31 0.65 -5.79
CA ASP A 11 19.17 0.14 -7.16
C ASP A 11 19.62 -1.32 -7.27
N GLN A 12 20.74 -1.69 -6.63
CA GLN A 12 21.20 -3.08 -6.56
C GLN A 12 20.19 -4.00 -5.86
N LEU A 13 19.43 -3.46 -4.90
CA LEU A 13 18.36 -4.17 -4.19
C LEU A 13 17.02 -4.15 -4.94
N GLY A 14 16.94 -3.52 -6.11
CA GLY A 14 15.72 -3.40 -6.92
C GLY A 14 14.76 -2.30 -6.48
N TYR A 15 15.11 -1.51 -5.46
CA TYR A 15 14.32 -0.38 -4.98
C TYR A 15 14.60 0.88 -5.79
N THR A 16 14.34 0.86 -7.10
CA THR A 16 14.61 2.00 -7.99
C THR A 16 13.92 3.29 -7.52
N ILE A 17 14.26 4.43 -8.14
CA ILE A 17 13.70 5.75 -7.80
C ILE A 17 12.15 5.78 -7.79
N ARG A 18 11.49 4.85 -8.51
CA ARG A 18 10.03 4.70 -8.50
C ARG A 18 9.47 4.19 -7.18
N TYR A 19 10.23 3.36 -6.46
CA TYR A 19 9.83 2.72 -5.22
C TYR A 19 10.35 3.47 -3.99
N VAL A 20 11.55 4.04 -4.09
CA VAL A 20 12.19 4.76 -3.00
C VAL A 20 12.86 6.02 -3.53
N GLN A 21 12.34 7.17 -3.14
CA GLN A 21 12.88 8.49 -3.47
C GLN A 21 13.68 9.08 -2.30
N LEU A 22 14.88 9.57 -2.56
CA LEU A 22 15.75 10.24 -1.61
C LEU A 22 15.80 11.77 -1.88
N PRO A 23 16.12 12.61 -0.87
CA PRO A 23 16.27 14.05 -1.06
C PRO A 23 17.32 14.39 -2.14
N GLY A 24 16.98 15.37 -2.98
CA GLY A 24 17.85 15.83 -4.07
C GLY A 24 17.73 15.04 -5.38
N GLU A 25 16.96 13.94 -5.40
CA GLU A 25 16.74 13.16 -6.62
C GLU A 25 15.68 13.80 -7.53
N THR A 26 15.90 13.71 -8.85
CA THR A 26 14.93 14.11 -9.87
C THR A 26 14.23 12.87 -10.41
N LEU A 27 12.90 12.85 -10.35
CA LEU A 27 12.09 11.78 -10.93
C LEU A 27 12.10 11.89 -12.46
N HIS A 28 12.57 10.84 -13.13
CA HIS A 28 12.51 10.71 -14.60
C HIS A 28 11.31 9.88 -15.07
N GLU A 29 10.62 9.25 -14.12
CA GLU A 29 9.40 8.48 -14.33
C GLU A 29 8.51 8.60 -13.07
N PRO A 30 7.19 8.44 -13.20
CA PRO A 30 6.29 8.54 -12.05
C PRO A 30 6.55 7.45 -11.00
N PRO A 31 6.47 7.77 -9.70
CA PRO A 31 6.56 6.77 -8.65
C PRO A 31 5.39 5.79 -8.74
N VAL A 32 5.60 4.58 -8.22
CA VAL A 32 4.50 3.63 -8.03
C VAL A 32 3.60 4.08 -6.88
N GLU A 33 2.35 3.67 -6.92
CA GLU A 33 1.51 3.79 -5.73
C GLU A 33 2.14 3.01 -4.58
N GLY A 34 2.28 3.61 -3.41
CA GLY A 34 2.93 3.01 -2.24
C GLY A 34 4.45 3.18 -2.24
N ALA A 35 4.98 4.09 -3.06
CA ALA A 35 6.39 4.46 -3.02
C ALA A 35 6.75 5.10 -1.66
N LEU A 36 7.95 4.79 -1.19
CA LEU A 36 8.58 5.44 -0.06
C LEU A 36 9.32 6.69 -0.52
N ARG A 37 9.38 7.69 0.35
CA ARG A 37 10.26 8.84 0.17
C ARG A 37 10.84 9.32 1.49
N LEU A 38 12.10 9.73 1.45
CA LEU A 38 12.68 10.56 2.51
C LEU A 38 12.52 12.03 2.09
N VAL A 39 11.94 12.84 2.98
CA VAL A 39 11.71 14.27 2.75
C VAL A 39 12.18 15.09 3.95
N PRO A 40 12.60 16.35 3.76
CA PRO A 40 12.79 17.26 4.88
C PRO A 40 11.51 17.38 5.74
N ALA A 41 11.68 17.40 7.05
CA ALA A 41 10.60 17.54 8.02
C ALA A 41 10.85 18.75 8.94
N ASP A 42 9.90 19.02 9.84
CA ASP A 42 10.00 20.16 10.74
C ASP A 42 11.20 20.02 11.68
N GLY A 43 12.03 21.06 11.72
CA GLY A 43 13.27 21.09 12.48
C GLY A 43 14.50 21.14 11.59
N ALA A 44 15.56 21.80 12.07
CA ALA A 44 16.84 21.83 11.36
C ALA A 44 17.38 20.41 11.22
N ASP A 45 17.77 20.04 10.00
CA ASP A 45 18.39 18.75 9.70
C ASP A 45 17.53 17.55 10.15
N THR A 46 16.22 17.63 9.92
CA THR A 46 15.26 16.57 10.26
C THR A 46 14.61 16.04 8.98
N PHE A 47 14.46 14.72 8.90
CA PHE A 47 13.87 14.03 7.76
C PHE A 47 12.73 13.12 8.21
N ALA A 48 11.74 12.95 7.35
CA ALA A 48 10.65 12.01 7.52
C ALA A 48 10.72 10.91 6.47
N LEU A 49 10.47 9.67 6.91
CA LEU A 49 10.11 8.57 6.02
C LEU A 49 8.60 8.62 5.79
N GLU A 50 8.21 8.77 4.55
CA GLU A 50 6.82 8.78 4.13
C GLU A 50 6.54 7.68 3.12
N VAL A 51 5.33 7.13 3.17
CA VAL A 51 4.76 6.30 2.09
C VAL A 51 3.68 7.11 1.38
N VAL A 52 3.66 7.08 0.06
CA VAL A 52 2.72 7.88 -0.76
C VAL A 52 1.77 6.97 -1.51
N ASP A 53 0.48 7.22 -1.36
CA ASP A 53 -0.60 6.42 -1.95
C ASP A 53 -1.71 7.37 -2.40
N TYR A 54 -2.04 7.33 -3.69
CA TYR A 54 -3.01 8.19 -4.36
C TYR A 54 -2.76 9.67 -4.09
N GLY A 55 -1.50 10.09 -4.22
CA GLY A 55 -1.03 11.45 -3.95
C GLY A 55 -1.07 11.87 -2.48
N THR A 56 -1.48 11.00 -1.56
CA THR A 56 -1.51 11.27 -0.13
C THR A 56 -0.30 10.63 0.55
N ALA A 57 0.44 11.43 1.31
CA ALA A 57 1.58 10.93 2.06
C ALA A 57 1.16 10.55 3.49
N ARG A 58 1.69 9.44 4.00
CA ARG A 58 1.69 9.09 5.42
C ARG A 58 3.10 9.10 5.95
N ARG A 59 3.30 9.82 7.06
CA ARG A 59 4.56 9.83 7.79
C ARG A 59 4.64 8.60 8.69
N LEU A 60 5.69 7.79 8.46
CA LEU A 60 5.93 6.55 9.20
C LEU A 60 6.85 6.79 10.39
N ALA A 61 7.91 7.58 10.19
CA ALA A 61 8.88 7.90 11.23
C ALA A 61 9.67 9.16 10.85
N THR A 62 10.41 9.71 11.83
CA THR A 62 11.33 10.82 11.63
C THR A 62 12.71 10.48 12.20
N ALA A 63 13.74 11.10 11.63
CA ALA A 63 15.11 11.00 12.07
C ALA A 63 15.81 12.36 11.93
N ARG A 64 16.86 12.58 12.71
CA ARG A 64 17.66 13.80 12.66
C ARG A 64 19.02 13.48 12.04
N GLY A 65 19.40 14.24 11.02
CA GLY A 65 20.58 13.99 10.24
C GLY A 65 20.33 12.97 9.13
N GLU A 66 21.10 13.15 8.06
CA GLU A 66 21.06 12.30 6.86
C GLU A 66 21.37 10.83 7.17
N ASP A 67 22.40 10.58 7.98
CA ASP A 67 22.82 9.21 8.35
C ASP A 67 21.71 8.42 9.07
N ASP A 68 21.05 9.04 10.05
CA ASP A 68 19.97 8.39 10.80
C ASP A 68 18.72 8.22 9.93
N ALA A 69 18.47 9.14 8.99
CA ALA A 69 17.37 9.02 8.03
C ALA A 69 17.57 7.84 7.07
N VAL A 70 18.80 7.65 6.60
CA VAL A 70 19.18 6.51 5.78
C VAL A 70 19.10 5.20 6.57
N GLU A 71 19.57 5.17 7.82
CA GLU A 71 19.47 3.98 8.67
C GLU A 71 18.00 3.65 9.02
N MET A 72 17.15 4.66 9.23
CA MET A 72 15.70 4.49 9.40
C MET A 72 15.07 3.81 8.17
N LEU A 73 15.37 4.30 6.96
CA LEU A 73 14.91 3.67 5.71
C LEU A 73 15.44 2.25 5.58
N ARG A 74 16.73 2.02 5.87
CA ARG A 74 17.35 0.70 5.82
C ARG A 74 16.66 -0.28 6.77
N ARG A 75 16.37 0.12 8.01
CA ARG A 75 15.60 -0.70 8.98
C ARG A 75 14.21 -1.02 8.47
N PHE A 76 13.54 -0.05 7.83
CA PHE A 76 12.23 -0.29 7.23
C PHE A 76 12.30 -1.35 6.12
N LEU A 77 13.28 -1.24 5.21
CA LEU A 77 13.44 -2.14 4.06
C LEU A 77 14.00 -3.52 4.43
N ASN A 78 14.81 -3.62 5.50
CA ASN A 78 15.41 -4.86 5.98
C ASN A 78 14.44 -5.76 6.78
N ARG A 79 13.16 -5.71 6.40
CA ARG A 79 12.09 -6.57 6.91
C ARG A 79 11.51 -7.29 5.70
N PRO A 80 12.15 -8.40 5.27
CA PRO A 80 11.79 -9.07 4.04
C PRO A 80 10.38 -9.63 4.14
N PHE A 81 9.64 -9.57 3.03
CA PHE A 81 8.34 -10.23 2.96
C PHE A 81 8.52 -11.75 3.11
N PRO A 82 7.73 -12.42 3.97
CA PRO A 82 7.61 -13.87 3.95
C PRO A 82 7.25 -14.37 2.54
N ALA A 83 7.67 -15.61 2.24
CA ALA A 83 7.36 -16.24 0.98
C ALA A 83 5.83 -16.30 0.76
N PRO A 84 5.33 -16.06 -0.46
CA PRO A 84 3.91 -16.17 -0.73
C PRO A 84 3.43 -17.60 -0.50
N ARG A 85 2.22 -17.74 0.06
CA ARG A 85 1.53 -19.01 0.18
C ARG A 85 0.92 -19.39 -1.16
N ASP A 86 1.19 -20.59 -1.63
CA ASP A 86 0.48 -21.15 -2.77
C ASP A 86 -0.95 -21.47 -2.36
N LEU A 87 -1.90 -20.94 -3.13
CA LEU A 87 -3.33 -21.14 -2.90
C LEU A 87 -3.98 -21.62 -4.21
N PRO A 88 -4.65 -22.78 -4.21
CA PRO A 88 -5.39 -23.23 -5.38
C PRO A 88 -6.40 -22.18 -5.84
N ARG A 89 -6.49 -21.95 -7.15
CA ARG A 89 -7.42 -20.95 -7.73
C ARG A 89 -8.85 -21.09 -7.21
N HIS A 90 -9.37 -22.32 -7.16
CA HIS A 90 -10.72 -22.58 -6.68
C HIS A 90 -10.94 -22.19 -5.20
N GLU A 91 -9.91 -22.30 -4.36
CA GLU A 91 -9.97 -21.88 -2.95
C GLU A 91 -9.95 -20.35 -2.85
N LEU A 92 -9.09 -19.69 -3.65
CA LEU A 92 -9.06 -18.23 -3.72
C LEU A 92 -10.38 -17.65 -4.24
N ASP A 93 -10.96 -18.25 -5.28
CA ASP A 93 -12.28 -17.90 -5.81
C ASP A 93 -13.35 -18.09 -4.73
N GLY A 94 -13.33 -19.21 -3.99
CA GLY A 94 -14.26 -19.45 -2.89
C GLY A 94 -14.13 -18.47 -1.70
N LEU A 95 -12.92 -17.95 -1.43
CA LEU A 95 -12.72 -16.85 -0.47
C LEU A 95 -13.31 -15.54 -1.03
N ARG A 96 -13.06 -15.26 -2.32
CA ARG A 96 -13.54 -14.04 -2.99
C ARG A 96 -15.06 -13.99 -3.00
N ASP A 97 -15.71 -15.08 -3.41
CA ASP A 97 -17.16 -15.13 -3.56
C ASP A 97 -17.88 -15.01 -2.20
N ARG A 98 -17.32 -15.63 -1.15
CA ARG A 98 -17.80 -15.47 0.24
C ARG A 98 -17.64 -14.04 0.76
N ALA A 99 -16.50 -13.39 0.48
CA ALA A 99 -16.33 -11.99 0.85
C ALA A 99 -17.30 -11.09 0.06
N ALA A 100 -17.46 -11.34 -1.24
CA ALA A 100 -18.30 -10.58 -2.14
C ALA A 100 -19.76 -10.52 -1.73
N SER A 101 -20.31 -11.59 -1.13
CA SER A 101 -21.69 -11.57 -0.62
C SER A 101 -21.94 -10.55 0.50
N THR A 102 -20.88 -10.06 1.16
CA THR A 102 -20.97 -9.08 2.25
C THR A 102 -20.82 -7.63 1.78
N TYR A 103 -20.23 -7.40 0.61
CA TYR A 103 -19.93 -6.06 0.11
C TYR A 103 -21.15 -5.16 -0.14
N PRO A 104 -22.33 -5.65 -0.58
CA PRO A 104 -23.50 -4.78 -0.72
C PRO A 104 -23.92 -4.13 0.61
N GLN A 105 -23.90 -4.88 1.70
CA GLN A 105 -24.21 -4.36 3.03
C GLN A 105 -23.13 -3.38 3.51
N LEU A 106 -21.85 -3.73 3.32
CA LEU A 106 -20.74 -2.84 3.65
C LEU A 106 -20.81 -1.53 2.86
N ALA A 107 -21.12 -1.59 1.56
CA ALA A 107 -21.28 -0.44 0.69
C ALA A 107 -22.43 0.48 1.16
N GLN A 108 -23.56 -0.09 1.58
CA GLN A 108 -24.66 0.67 2.19
C GLN A 108 -24.21 1.40 3.47
N GLN A 109 -23.50 0.71 4.35
CA GLN A 109 -23.00 1.30 5.61
C GLN A 109 -21.95 2.40 5.36
N VAL A 110 -21.04 2.21 4.40
CA VAL A 110 -20.06 3.22 3.98
C VAL A 110 -20.78 4.44 3.39
N GLY A 111 -21.81 4.22 2.56
CA GLY A 111 -22.63 5.31 2.02
C GLY A 111 -23.34 6.12 3.12
N GLN A 112 -23.82 5.47 4.18
CA GLN A 112 -24.41 6.15 5.34
C GLN A 112 -23.38 6.91 6.17
N ALA A 113 -22.15 6.41 6.26
CA ALA A 113 -21.07 7.06 6.99
C ALA A 113 -20.54 8.33 6.30
N GLY A 114 -20.70 8.45 4.98
CA GLY A 114 -20.28 9.60 4.18
C GLY A 114 -18.76 9.72 4.03
N GLU A 115 -18.27 10.95 3.84
CA GLU A 115 -16.85 11.26 3.59
C GLU A 115 -15.84 10.66 4.59
N PRO A 116 -16.11 10.62 5.91
CA PRO A 116 -15.21 9.96 6.86
C PRO A 116 -14.95 8.48 6.52
N GLY A 117 -15.93 7.80 5.91
CA GLY A 117 -15.94 6.36 5.70
C GLY A 117 -16.30 5.58 6.96
N LEU A 118 -16.29 4.25 6.84
CA LEU A 118 -16.61 3.33 7.92
C LEU A 118 -15.34 2.64 8.41
N THR A 119 -15.00 2.78 9.69
CA THR A 119 -13.90 2.01 10.28
C THR A 119 -14.42 0.69 10.82
N ILE A 120 -13.86 -0.42 10.33
CA ILE A 120 -14.21 -1.79 10.72
C ILE A 120 -12.96 -2.60 11.00
N GLN A 121 -13.12 -3.72 11.70
CA GLN A 121 -12.13 -4.76 11.72
C GLN A 121 -12.35 -5.68 10.52
N ILE A 122 -11.39 -5.74 9.59
CA ILE A 122 -11.52 -6.61 8.41
C ILE A 122 -11.41 -8.09 8.85
N PRO A 123 -12.39 -8.96 8.54
CA PRO A 123 -12.36 -10.35 8.99
C PRO A 123 -11.23 -11.17 8.37
N ALA A 124 -10.77 -12.18 9.10
CA ALA A 124 -9.91 -13.22 8.54
C ALA A 124 -10.60 -13.95 7.38
N GLY A 125 -9.81 -14.37 6.40
CA GLY A 125 -10.29 -15.01 5.17
C GLY A 125 -10.76 -14.04 4.09
N VAL A 126 -10.79 -12.72 4.32
CA VAL A 126 -11.10 -11.76 3.25
C VAL A 126 -9.90 -11.65 2.30
N PRO A 127 -10.06 -11.97 1.00
CA PRO A 127 -9.00 -11.77 0.03
C PRO A 127 -9.01 -10.32 -0.46
N VAL A 128 -7.82 -9.73 -0.51
CA VAL A 128 -7.59 -8.35 -0.94
C VAL A 128 -6.43 -8.29 -1.91
N ASP A 129 -6.37 -7.22 -2.70
CA ASP A 129 -5.23 -6.94 -3.54
C ASP A 129 -4.83 -5.45 -3.49
N ARG A 130 -3.69 -5.18 -4.11
CA ARG A 130 -3.16 -3.84 -4.32
C ARG A 130 -2.49 -3.78 -5.68
N ILE A 131 -2.55 -2.61 -6.31
CA ILE A 131 -1.81 -2.30 -7.53
C ILE A 131 -0.83 -1.17 -7.23
N GLY A 132 0.45 -1.38 -7.56
CA GLY A 132 1.56 -0.50 -7.19
C GLY A 132 2.59 -1.23 -6.34
N GLY A 133 3.52 -0.49 -5.72
CA GLY A 133 4.54 -1.06 -4.86
C GLY A 133 3.99 -1.71 -3.59
N PRO A 134 4.79 -2.56 -2.93
CA PRO A 134 4.33 -3.45 -1.86
C PRO A 134 4.17 -2.75 -0.49
N ASP A 135 4.62 -1.50 -0.38
CA ASP A 135 4.74 -0.77 0.89
C ASP A 135 3.57 0.18 1.19
N GLY A 136 2.61 0.33 0.27
CA GLY A 136 1.45 1.21 0.47
C GLY A 136 0.54 0.81 1.64
N TYR A 137 -0.55 1.53 1.81
CA TYR A 137 -1.52 1.35 2.90
C TYR A 137 -2.97 1.24 2.40
N LEU A 138 -3.17 1.23 1.08
CA LEU A 138 -4.48 1.07 0.44
C LEU A 138 -4.58 -0.31 -0.20
N LEU A 139 -5.66 -1.01 0.14
CA LEU A 139 -6.05 -2.33 -0.38
C LEU A 139 -7.43 -2.22 -1.03
N HIS A 140 -7.75 -3.15 -1.91
CA HIS A 140 -9.09 -3.31 -2.47
C HIS A 140 -9.54 -4.75 -2.29
N PRO A 141 -10.86 -5.03 -2.32
CA PRO A 141 -11.35 -6.37 -2.59
C PRO A 141 -10.61 -7.01 -3.77
N LEU A 142 -10.24 -8.27 -3.62
CA LEU A 142 -9.53 -9.01 -4.67
C LEU A 142 -10.25 -8.91 -6.02
N ASP A 143 -9.48 -8.69 -7.08
CA ASP A 143 -9.91 -8.57 -8.47
C ASP A 143 -10.86 -7.39 -8.74
N THR A 144 -10.82 -6.35 -7.90
CA THR A 144 -11.53 -5.08 -8.19
C THR A 144 -11.12 -4.56 -9.57
N PRO A 145 -12.06 -4.22 -10.49
CA PRO A 145 -11.74 -3.74 -11.83
C PRO A 145 -10.89 -2.47 -11.83
N LEU A 146 -9.94 -2.36 -12.76
CA LEU A 146 -9.03 -1.19 -12.86
C LEU A 146 -9.77 0.16 -12.90
N PRO A 147 -10.81 0.37 -13.74
CA PRO A 147 -11.52 1.66 -13.79
C PRO A 147 -12.24 2.01 -12.49
N ALA A 148 -12.54 1.02 -11.63
CA ALA A 148 -13.20 1.26 -10.36
C ALA A 148 -12.22 1.76 -9.27
N ARG A 149 -10.91 1.71 -9.55
CA ARG A 149 -9.83 2.10 -8.62
C ARG A 149 -9.32 3.51 -8.82
N SER A 150 -9.73 4.22 -9.89
CA SER A 150 -9.28 5.57 -10.24
C SER A 150 -7.76 5.72 -10.16
N LEU A 151 -7.04 4.82 -10.82
CA LEU A 151 -5.57 4.78 -10.80
C LEU A 151 -4.97 5.69 -11.88
N PRO A 152 -3.79 6.29 -11.65
CA PRO A 152 -3.10 7.06 -12.68
C PRO A 152 -2.83 6.24 -13.96
N PRO A 153 -2.81 6.86 -15.16
CA PRO A 153 -2.61 6.14 -16.43
C PRO A 153 -1.34 5.27 -16.48
N HIS A 154 -0.23 5.73 -15.90
CA HIS A 154 1.03 4.97 -15.89
C HIS A 154 0.94 3.68 -15.08
N VAL A 155 0.07 3.62 -14.06
CA VAL A 155 -0.18 2.41 -13.26
C VAL A 155 -1.06 1.44 -14.03
N VAL A 156 -2.07 1.96 -14.75
CA VAL A 156 -3.00 1.14 -15.55
C VAL A 156 -2.28 0.45 -16.72
N GLN A 157 -1.27 1.10 -17.31
CA GLN A 157 -0.50 0.54 -18.44
C GLN A 157 0.38 -0.65 -18.04
N ALA A 158 0.88 -0.68 -16.80
CA ALA A 158 1.75 -1.75 -16.30
C ALA A 158 1.43 -2.04 -14.82
N PRO A 159 0.29 -2.70 -14.53
CA PRO A 159 -0.17 -2.89 -13.17
C PRO A 159 0.67 -3.95 -12.45
N GLU A 160 1.38 -3.53 -11.40
CA GLU A 160 2.02 -4.45 -10.46
C GLU A 160 1.00 -4.92 -9.43
N VAL A 161 0.50 -6.15 -9.56
CA VAL A 161 -0.57 -6.67 -8.70
C VAL A 161 0.00 -7.53 -7.58
N HIS A 162 -0.31 -7.18 -6.34
CA HIS A 162 -0.05 -8.00 -5.16
C HIS A 162 -1.36 -8.51 -4.57
N ARG A 163 -1.43 -9.83 -4.30
CA ARG A 163 -2.60 -10.49 -3.73
C ARG A 163 -2.32 -10.96 -2.31
N TYR A 164 -3.31 -10.80 -1.44
CA TYR A 164 -3.23 -11.17 -0.04
C TYR A 164 -4.53 -11.83 0.43
N VAL A 165 -4.43 -12.59 1.52
CA VAL A 165 -5.57 -13.01 2.33
C VAL A 165 -5.33 -12.48 3.74
N VAL A 166 -6.37 -11.88 4.34
CA VAL A 166 -6.33 -11.49 5.76
C VAL A 166 -6.27 -12.76 6.60
N ASP A 167 -5.21 -12.91 7.39
CA ASP A 167 -5.04 -14.07 8.28
C ASP A 167 -5.47 -13.72 9.71
N ARG A 168 -5.15 -12.49 10.16
CA ARG A 168 -5.60 -11.96 11.45
C ARG A 168 -6.34 -10.63 11.27
N PRO A 169 -7.47 -10.41 11.96
CA PRO A 169 -8.24 -9.18 11.78
C PRO A 169 -7.49 -7.91 12.22
N PHE A 170 -7.53 -6.86 11.40
CA PHE A 170 -6.96 -5.54 11.71
C PHE A 170 -7.93 -4.42 11.32
N LEU A 171 -7.69 -3.19 11.79
CA LEU A 171 -8.58 -2.07 11.52
C LEU A 171 -8.33 -1.46 10.13
N VAL A 172 -9.41 -1.27 9.37
CA VAL A 172 -9.42 -0.53 8.12
C VAL A 172 -10.50 0.53 8.14
N THR A 173 -10.22 1.68 7.54
CA THR A 173 -11.24 2.66 7.17
C THR A 173 -11.64 2.39 5.71
N VAL A 174 -12.90 2.02 5.51
CA VAL A 174 -13.47 1.73 4.20
C VAL A 174 -14.12 2.97 3.63
N ARG A 175 -13.78 3.32 2.39
CA ARG A 175 -14.38 4.42 1.62
C ARG A 175 -14.67 3.99 0.20
N PHE A 176 -15.59 4.70 -0.46
CA PHE A 176 -15.68 4.64 -1.92
C PHE A 176 -14.48 5.35 -2.56
N VAL A 177 -13.98 4.77 -3.65
CA VAL A 177 -13.03 5.44 -4.52
C VAL A 177 -13.76 6.52 -5.30
N GLN A 178 -13.27 7.76 -5.24
CA GLN A 178 -13.83 8.88 -5.99
C GLN A 178 -13.42 8.80 -7.47
N PRO A 179 -14.24 9.30 -8.41
CA PRO A 179 -13.86 9.44 -9.81
C PRO A 179 -12.59 10.31 -9.96
N TRP A 180 -11.62 9.83 -10.74
CA TRP A 180 -10.39 10.57 -11.04
C TRP A 180 -9.70 9.96 -12.28
N PHE A 181 -8.77 10.67 -12.92
CA PHE A 181 -8.02 10.20 -14.10
C PHE A 181 -8.92 9.65 -15.22
N ASP A 182 -10.05 10.32 -15.48
CA ASP A 182 -11.08 9.89 -16.44
C ASP A 182 -11.64 8.49 -16.19
N GLN A 183 -11.54 8.01 -14.95
CA GLN A 183 -12.09 6.75 -14.49
C GLN A 183 -13.27 6.97 -13.53
N PRO A 184 -14.29 6.08 -13.58
CA PRO A 184 -15.51 6.25 -12.80
C PRO A 184 -15.32 6.05 -11.30
N GLY A 185 -14.28 5.31 -10.86
CA GLY A 185 -14.15 4.95 -9.44
C GLY A 185 -15.29 4.05 -8.97
N GLY A 186 -15.70 4.20 -7.71
CA GLY A 186 -16.85 3.52 -7.13
C GLY A 186 -16.54 2.18 -6.44
N ALA A 187 -15.31 1.69 -6.49
CA ALA A 187 -14.92 0.54 -5.67
C ALA A 187 -14.92 0.86 -4.18
N LEU A 188 -15.07 -0.17 -3.34
CA LEU A 188 -14.66 -0.10 -1.94
C LEU A 188 -13.13 -0.13 -1.87
N ARG A 189 -12.56 0.77 -1.07
CA ARG A 189 -11.13 0.82 -0.77
C ARG A 189 -10.91 0.67 0.71
N PHE A 190 -10.07 -0.28 1.08
CA PHE A 190 -9.72 -0.60 2.47
C PHE A 190 -8.41 0.10 2.80
N GLN A 191 -8.50 1.20 3.54
CA GLN A 191 -7.34 1.94 4.01
C GLN A 191 -6.93 1.41 5.39
N VAL A 192 -5.67 1.01 5.59
CA VAL A 192 -5.17 0.65 6.93
C VAL A 192 -5.43 1.81 7.90
N ALA A 193 -6.16 1.57 8.99
CA ALA A 193 -6.67 2.64 9.85
C ALA A 193 -5.55 3.32 10.66
N ASP A 194 -4.60 2.52 11.17
CA ASP A 194 -3.39 3.03 11.80
C ASP A 194 -2.51 3.71 10.74
N GLN A 195 -2.18 4.98 10.95
CA GLN A 195 -1.41 5.78 10.01
C GLN A 195 0.09 5.46 10.04
N SER A 196 0.57 4.80 11.09
CA SER A 196 1.96 4.36 11.21
C SER A 196 2.24 3.02 10.53
N LEU A 197 1.18 2.27 10.14
CA LEU A 197 1.31 0.95 9.52
C LEU A 197 1.17 0.99 8.00
N THR A 198 1.94 0.11 7.37
CA THR A 198 1.97 -0.19 5.94
C THR A 198 1.52 -1.63 5.69
N VAL A 199 1.29 -1.98 4.42
CA VAL A 199 1.08 -3.37 4.00
C VAL A 199 2.28 -4.25 4.37
N ARG A 200 3.52 -3.72 4.33
CA ARG A 200 4.69 -4.45 4.82
C ARG A 200 4.57 -4.85 6.28
N ASP A 201 4.16 -3.93 7.15
CA ASP A 201 4.01 -4.22 8.58
C ASP A 201 3.03 -5.37 8.80
N LEU A 202 1.86 -5.30 8.16
CA LEU A 202 0.81 -6.31 8.25
C LEU A 202 1.25 -7.66 7.67
N VAL A 203 2.10 -7.66 6.65
CA VAL A 203 2.61 -8.92 6.07
C VAL A 203 3.72 -9.53 6.91
N VAL A 204 4.62 -8.70 7.43
CA VAL A 204 5.73 -9.13 8.30
C VAL A 204 5.20 -9.64 9.64
N ASP A 205 4.18 -9.00 10.20
CA ASP A 205 3.58 -9.46 11.46
C ASP A 205 2.68 -10.70 11.29
N GLY A 206 2.24 -11.00 10.06
CA GLY A 206 1.38 -12.14 9.72
C GLY A 206 -0.11 -11.84 9.70
N SER A 207 -0.56 -10.60 9.82
CA SER A 207 -1.97 -10.21 9.68
C SER A 207 -2.47 -10.29 8.23
N LEU A 208 -1.59 -10.04 7.27
CA LEU A 208 -1.81 -10.27 5.83
C LEU A 208 -0.85 -11.33 5.32
N VAL A 209 -1.35 -12.31 4.58
CA VAL A 209 -0.51 -13.33 3.95
C VAL A 209 -0.52 -13.12 2.44
N ARG A 210 0.67 -12.95 1.86
CA ARG A 210 0.85 -12.91 0.40
C ARG A 210 0.42 -14.25 -0.20
N VAL A 211 -0.34 -14.23 -1.28
CA VAL A 211 -0.79 -15.44 -1.96
C VAL A 211 -0.39 -15.47 -3.42
N ARG A 212 -0.05 -16.66 -3.91
CA ARG A 212 0.13 -16.97 -5.32
C ARG A 212 -0.94 -17.98 -5.72
N ALA A 213 -1.78 -17.59 -6.68
CA ALA A 213 -2.77 -18.49 -7.24
C ALA A 213 -2.07 -19.55 -8.10
N VAL A 214 -2.19 -20.82 -7.69
CA VAL A 214 -1.63 -21.98 -8.40
C VAL A 214 -2.73 -22.84 -9.01
#